data_AF-A0A815CMY1-F1
#
_entry.id   AF-A0A815CMY1-F1
#
_cell.length_a   1.000
_cell.length_b   1.000
_cell.length_c   1.000
_cell.angle_alpha   90.00
_cell.angle_beta   90.00
_cell.angle_gamma   90.00
#
_symmetry.space_group_name_H-M   'P 1'
#
loop_
_entity.id
_entity.type
_entity.pdbx_description
1 polymer ?
#
loop_
_entity_poly.entity_id
_entity_poly.type
_entity_poly.pdbx_seq_one_letter_code
_entity_poly.pdbx_strand_id
1 'polypeptide(L)'
;MIAGELCSRSWNDGIRRNMKGENINDWNPPVDEMLVQFKGKGIIIAVGDGGNEAGMANLKDNIPLASDGKTIMASGVYSDIPVTSWNSNLGLQAVASVAAAMESRFELIPTADQVIKIIEAALNAGAIEGITQGKEENSLNGIYATRGVDGFAPYVHAADQDKLKSTLIQMKIKGML
;
A
#
# COMPACT_ATOMS: atom_id res chain seq x y z
N MET A 1 5.77 -14.61 3.35
CA MET A 1 4.43 -13.98 3.29
C MET A 1 4.59 -12.55 2.81
N ILE A 2 3.70 -12.08 1.93
CA ILE A 2 3.66 -10.68 1.51
C ILE A 2 2.31 -10.10 1.96
N ALA A 3 2.34 -8.93 2.57
CA ALA A 3 1.16 -8.14 2.92
C ALA A 3 1.31 -6.72 2.36
N GLY A 4 0.21 -6.11 1.94
CA GLY A 4 0.21 -4.69 1.58
C GLY A 4 -1.14 -4.08 1.88
N GLU A 5 -1.12 -2.85 2.40
CA GLU A 5 -2.32 -2.09 2.76
C GLU A 5 -3.28 -2.83 3.71
N LEU A 6 -2.73 -3.73 4.54
CA LEU A 6 -3.52 -4.56 5.44
C LEU A 6 -3.69 -3.84 6.77
N CYS A 7 -4.91 -3.44 7.13
CA CYS A 7 -5.17 -2.75 8.41
C CYS A 7 -4.64 -3.53 9.63
N SER A 8 -3.90 -2.85 10.51
CA SER A 8 -3.30 -3.44 11.71
C SER A 8 -3.92 -2.94 13.00
N ARG A 9 -3.91 -3.79 14.02
CA ARG A 9 -4.04 -3.36 15.41
C ARG A 9 -2.93 -2.35 15.73
N SER A 10 -3.28 -1.27 16.44
CA SER A 10 -2.31 -0.31 16.97
C SER A 10 -1.44 -0.96 18.05
N TRP A 11 -0.15 -0.59 18.12
CA TRP A 11 0.74 -1.07 19.19
C TRP A 11 0.32 -0.59 20.58
N ASN A 12 -0.44 0.50 20.66
CA ASN A 12 -0.83 1.14 21.91
C ASN A 12 -1.96 0.40 22.64
N ASP A 13 -3.03 0.05 21.93
CA ASP A 13 -4.27 -0.47 22.53
C ASP A 13 -4.94 -1.59 21.72
N GLY A 14 -4.31 -2.04 20.63
CA GLY A 14 -4.84 -3.11 19.79
C GLY A 14 -6.04 -2.72 18.91
N ILE A 15 -6.45 -1.45 18.91
CA ILE A 15 -7.55 -0.98 18.05
C ILE A 15 -7.03 -0.72 16.64
N ARG A 16 -7.76 -1.20 15.62
CA ARG A 16 -7.50 -0.86 14.21
C ARG A 16 -8.06 0.52 13.93
N ARG A 17 -7.23 1.39 13.38
CA ARG A 17 -7.62 2.76 13.05
C ARG A 17 -7.32 3.09 11.60
N ASN A 18 -8.14 3.91 10.99
CA ASN A 18 -7.79 4.57 9.73
C ASN A 18 -6.88 5.78 9.98
N MET A 19 -6.47 6.46 8.90
CA MET A 19 -5.61 7.65 8.95
C MET A 19 -6.23 8.84 9.72
N LYS A 20 -7.54 8.84 9.93
CA LYS A 20 -8.27 9.86 10.72
C LYS A 20 -8.28 9.54 12.22
N GLY A 21 -7.78 8.37 12.63
CA GLY A 21 -7.82 7.90 14.01
C GLY A 21 -9.13 7.20 14.38
N GLU A 22 -10.04 7.00 13.42
CA GLU A 22 -11.34 6.39 13.65
C GLU A 22 -11.18 4.88 13.83
N ASN A 23 -11.88 4.28 14.79
CA ASN A 23 -11.90 2.84 15.00
C ASN A 23 -12.63 2.15 13.85
N ILE A 24 -11.98 1.17 13.22
CA ILE A 24 -12.52 0.41 12.08
C ILE A 24 -12.72 -1.08 12.37
N ASN A 25 -12.63 -1.52 13.63
CA ASN A 25 -12.76 -2.94 14.00
C ASN A 25 -14.09 -3.57 13.54
N ASP A 26 -15.18 -2.79 13.51
CA ASP A 26 -16.51 -3.28 13.10
C ASP A 26 -16.62 -3.52 11.59
N TRP A 27 -15.73 -2.92 10.80
CA TRP A 27 -15.70 -3.04 9.33
C TRP A 27 -14.55 -3.92 8.83
N ASN A 28 -13.45 -3.97 9.57
CA ASN A 28 -12.26 -4.70 9.18
C ASN A 28 -11.98 -5.86 10.15
N PRO A 29 -12.22 -7.11 9.75
CA PRO A 29 -11.87 -8.26 10.58
C PRO A 29 -10.37 -8.28 10.89
N PRO A 30 -9.94 -9.00 11.95
CA PRO A 30 -8.54 -9.04 12.38
C PRO A 30 -7.63 -9.87 11.46
N VAL A 31 -7.56 -9.53 10.17
CA VAL A 31 -6.78 -10.25 9.15
C VAL A 31 -5.28 -10.11 9.40
N ASP A 32 -4.85 -9.04 10.08
CA ASP A 32 -3.47 -8.84 10.57
C ASP A 32 -2.98 -9.99 11.48
N GLU A 33 -3.88 -10.75 12.10
CA GLU A 33 -3.56 -11.95 12.86
C GLU A 33 -2.84 -13.00 11.99
N MET A 34 -3.06 -13.04 10.67
CA MET A 34 -2.32 -13.93 9.78
C MET A 34 -0.80 -13.70 9.86
N LEU A 35 -0.35 -12.44 9.96
CA LEU A 35 1.08 -12.11 10.07
C LEU A 35 1.62 -12.48 11.45
N VAL A 36 0.83 -12.24 12.51
CA VAL A 36 1.17 -12.63 13.88
C VAL A 36 1.40 -14.13 13.95
N GLN A 37 0.48 -14.92 13.39
CA GLN A 37 0.56 -16.38 13.36
C GLN A 37 1.65 -16.91 12.41
N PHE A 38 2.07 -16.13 11.41
CA PHE A 38 3.14 -16.49 10.49
C PHE A 38 4.54 -16.18 11.05
N LYS A 39 4.64 -15.35 12.10
CA LYS A 39 5.93 -14.95 12.70
C LYS A 39 6.79 -16.17 13.06
N GLY A 40 8.05 -16.15 12.62
CA GLY A 40 9.02 -17.22 12.84
C GLY A 40 8.88 -18.43 11.90
N LYS A 41 7.89 -18.45 10.99
CA LYS A 41 7.70 -19.53 9.99
C LYS A 41 8.32 -19.22 8.62
N GLY A 42 8.81 -18.00 8.43
CA GLY A 42 9.44 -17.55 7.20
C GLY A 42 9.54 -16.02 7.18
N ILE A 43 9.96 -15.46 6.04
CA ILE A 43 10.12 -14.02 5.84
C ILE A 43 8.76 -13.37 5.61
N ILE A 44 8.50 -12.26 6.31
CA ILE A 44 7.36 -11.37 6.10
C ILE A 44 7.85 -10.08 5.44
N ILE A 45 7.39 -9.82 4.22
CA ILE A 45 7.54 -8.53 3.55
C ILE A 45 6.21 -7.81 3.67
N ALA A 46 6.22 -6.57 4.17
CA ALA A 46 5.00 -5.79 4.34
C ALA A 46 5.15 -4.42 3.69
N VAL A 47 4.13 -4.01 2.94
CA VAL A 47 4.06 -2.71 2.27
C VAL A 47 2.99 -1.84 2.94
N GLY A 48 3.32 -0.59 3.25
CA GLY A 48 2.41 0.40 3.83
C GLY A 48 2.81 1.81 3.42
N ASP A 49 1.89 2.75 3.54
CA ASP A 49 2.10 4.17 3.22
C ASP A 49 1.66 5.14 4.34
N GLY A 50 0.83 4.69 5.28
CA GLY A 50 0.36 5.46 6.43
C GLY A 50 0.99 5.10 7.78
N GLY A 51 1.42 3.84 7.95
CA GLY A 51 2.03 3.31 9.17
C GLY A 51 1.07 2.56 10.12
N ASN A 52 -0.23 2.58 9.84
CA ASN A 52 -1.28 1.81 10.53
C ASN A 52 -1.51 0.41 9.92
N GLU A 53 -0.68 0.00 8.96
CA GLU A 53 -0.75 -1.29 8.26
C GLU A 53 0.10 -2.37 8.92
N ALA A 54 -0.28 -3.62 8.70
CA ALA A 54 0.31 -4.77 9.34
C ALA A 54 1.71 -4.99 8.78
N GLY A 55 2.70 -5.01 9.68
CA GLY A 55 4.11 -5.09 9.33
C GLY A 55 4.90 -3.80 9.60
N MET A 56 4.23 -2.69 9.89
CA MET A 56 4.88 -1.39 10.14
C MET A 56 5.35 -1.18 11.59
N ALA A 57 5.21 -2.16 12.50
CA ALA A 57 5.57 -1.98 13.91
C ALA A 57 7.04 -1.64 14.18
N ASN A 58 7.95 -2.06 13.30
CA ASN A 58 9.37 -1.70 13.40
C ASN A 58 9.63 -0.21 13.19
N LEU A 59 8.68 0.49 12.58
CA LEU A 59 8.75 1.91 12.26
C LEU A 59 7.89 2.76 13.19
N LYS A 60 7.25 2.16 14.21
CA LYS A 60 6.24 2.83 15.07
C LYS A 60 6.72 4.14 15.68
N ASP A 61 8.02 4.23 16.02
CA ASP A 61 8.61 5.41 16.68
C ASP A 61 8.81 6.58 15.69
N ASN A 62 8.70 6.32 14.38
CA ASN A 62 8.77 7.31 13.30
C ASN A 62 7.40 7.58 12.66
N ILE A 63 6.35 6.84 13.04
CA ILE A 63 5.01 7.00 12.49
C ILE A 63 4.32 8.16 13.22
N PRO A 64 3.75 9.14 12.49
CA PRO A 64 3.06 10.25 13.11
C PRO A 64 1.77 9.81 13.81
N LEU A 65 1.22 10.70 14.63
CA LEU A 65 -0.16 10.56 15.07
C LEU A 65 -1.11 10.61 13.87
N ALA A 66 -2.32 10.10 14.04
CA ALA A 66 -3.38 10.24 13.06
C ALA A 66 -3.67 11.72 12.74
N SER A 67 -4.42 11.98 11.68
CA SER A 67 -4.68 13.36 11.22
C SER A 67 -5.43 14.22 12.25
N ASP A 68 -6.02 13.61 13.28
CA ASP A 68 -6.62 14.31 14.42
C ASP A 68 -5.58 14.93 15.39
N GLY A 69 -4.29 14.66 15.17
CA GLY A 69 -3.16 15.19 15.92
C GLY A 69 -2.99 14.63 17.33
N LYS A 70 -3.75 13.62 17.73
CA LYS A 70 -3.75 13.08 19.10
C LYS A 70 -3.81 11.56 19.19
N THR A 71 -4.26 10.88 18.14
CA THR A 71 -4.50 9.44 18.17
C THR A 71 -3.31 8.64 17.67
N ILE A 72 -2.87 7.65 18.46
CA ILE A 72 -1.81 6.71 18.06
C ILE A 72 -2.41 5.63 17.16
N MET A 73 -2.08 5.67 15.86
CA MET A 73 -2.51 4.68 14.87
C MET A 73 -1.41 3.68 14.47
N ALA A 74 -0.16 3.95 14.84
CA ALA A 74 0.98 3.16 14.44
C ALA A 74 0.79 1.66 14.74
N SER A 75 1.12 0.84 13.75
CA SER A 75 0.94 -0.61 13.76
C SER A 75 1.67 -1.30 14.92
N GLY A 76 1.04 -2.33 15.48
CA GLY A 76 1.62 -3.27 16.44
C GLY A 76 2.08 -4.60 15.82
N VAL A 77 1.90 -4.79 14.51
CA VAL A 77 2.27 -6.04 13.83
C VAL A 77 3.62 -5.89 13.13
N TYR A 78 4.51 -6.85 13.41
CA TYR A 78 5.88 -6.91 12.90
C TYR A 78 5.97 -7.47 11.48
N SER A 79 6.95 -7.02 10.71
CA SER A 79 7.45 -7.67 9.48
C SER A 79 8.96 -7.75 9.50
N ASP A 80 9.56 -8.69 8.76
CA ASP A 80 11.02 -8.77 8.62
C ASP A 80 11.55 -7.68 7.70
N ILE A 81 10.77 -7.33 6.68
CA ILE A 81 11.13 -6.35 5.67
C ILE A 81 9.94 -5.38 5.50
N PRO A 82 9.88 -4.28 6.26
CA PRO A 82 8.93 -3.22 6.01
C PRO A 82 9.37 -2.41 4.78
N VAL A 83 8.42 -2.15 3.87
CA VAL A 83 8.60 -1.34 2.67
C VAL A 83 7.61 -0.19 2.74
N THR A 84 8.12 1.03 2.83
CA THR A 84 7.28 2.24 2.77
C THR A 84 7.22 2.75 1.34
N SER A 85 6.02 3.11 0.89
CA SER A 85 5.79 3.77 -0.40
C SER A 85 4.88 4.98 -0.19
N TRP A 86 4.76 5.85 -1.19
CA TRP A 86 3.73 6.90 -1.14
C TRP A 86 2.32 6.33 -1.43
N ASN A 87 2.28 5.14 -2.02
CA ASN A 87 1.09 4.35 -2.31
C ASN A 87 1.47 2.85 -2.22
N SER A 88 0.74 2.08 -1.42
CA SER A 88 1.04 0.66 -1.20
C SER A 88 0.91 -0.20 -2.45
N ASN A 89 0.03 0.12 -3.41
CA ASN A 89 -0.07 -0.62 -4.67
C ASN A 89 1.23 -0.50 -5.49
N LEU A 90 1.80 0.71 -5.60
CA LEU A 90 3.09 0.90 -6.26
C LEU A 90 4.20 0.15 -5.53
N GLY A 91 4.21 0.17 -4.19
CA GLY A 91 5.21 -0.54 -3.40
C GLY A 91 5.15 -2.07 -3.63
N LEU A 92 3.96 -2.64 -3.66
CA LEU A 92 3.74 -4.05 -4.00
C LEU A 92 4.16 -4.36 -5.43
N GLN A 93 3.79 -3.50 -6.39
CA GLN A 93 4.20 -3.63 -7.79
C GLN A 93 5.72 -3.58 -7.92
N ALA A 94 6.41 -2.69 -7.19
CA ALA A 94 7.86 -2.58 -7.18
C ALA A 94 8.54 -3.85 -6.66
N VAL A 95 8.08 -4.38 -5.53
CA VAL A 95 8.60 -5.66 -4.97
C VAL A 95 8.48 -6.79 -6.00
N ALA A 96 7.29 -6.95 -6.59
CA ALA A 96 7.07 -7.99 -7.60
C ALA A 96 7.88 -7.76 -8.88
N SER A 97 7.98 -6.50 -9.34
CA SER A 97 8.65 -6.15 -10.59
C SER A 97 10.16 -6.29 -10.50
N VAL A 98 10.77 -5.95 -9.35
CA VAL A 98 12.19 -6.19 -9.09
C VAL A 98 12.49 -7.68 -9.12
N ALA A 99 11.69 -8.50 -8.42
CA ALA A 99 11.86 -9.95 -8.44
C ALA A 99 11.75 -10.52 -9.86
N ALA A 100 10.77 -10.08 -10.65
CA ALA A 100 10.63 -10.48 -12.05
C ALA A 100 11.84 -10.04 -12.90
N ALA A 101 12.33 -8.81 -12.72
CA ALA A 101 13.46 -8.27 -13.48
C ALA A 101 14.79 -8.97 -13.18
N MET A 102 15.03 -9.37 -11.92
CA MET A 102 16.19 -10.18 -11.52
C MET A 102 16.23 -11.51 -12.29
N GLU A 103 15.06 -12.13 -12.48
CA GLU A 103 14.88 -13.36 -13.26
C GLU A 103 14.78 -13.10 -14.78
N SER A 104 14.98 -11.85 -15.23
CA SER A 104 14.82 -11.43 -16.63
C SER A 104 13.42 -11.69 -17.23
N ARG A 105 12.38 -11.71 -16.38
CA ARG A 105 10.98 -11.97 -16.71
C ARG A 105 10.17 -10.67 -16.85
N PHE A 106 10.62 -9.75 -17.70
CA PHE A 106 10.02 -8.41 -17.87
C PHE A 106 8.57 -8.43 -18.40
N GLU A 107 8.14 -9.55 -18.99
CA GLU A 107 6.76 -9.79 -19.42
C GLU A 107 5.78 -9.95 -18.25
N LEU A 108 6.27 -10.29 -17.05
CA LEU A 108 5.45 -10.38 -15.83
C LEU A 108 5.22 -9.00 -15.17
N ILE A 109 5.96 -7.98 -15.58
CA ILE A 109 5.83 -6.62 -15.05
C ILE A 109 4.64 -5.94 -15.74
N PRO A 110 3.59 -5.51 -15.00
CA PRO A 110 2.40 -4.89 -15.58
C PRO A 110 2.74 -3.70 -16.47
N THR A 111 1.93 -3.48 -17.51
CA THR A 111 1.96 -2.23 -18.30
C THR A 111 1.11 -1.16 -17.63
N ALA A 112 1.33 0.11 -17.98
CA ALA A 112 0.43 1.23 -17.62
C ALA A 112 -1.05 0.91 -17.86
N ASP A 113 -1.38 0.41 -19.07
CA ASP A 113 -2.76 0.04 -19.42
C ASP A 113 -3.34 -1.06 -18.52
N GLN A 114 -2.51 -2.04 -18.12
CA GLN A 114 -2.95 -3.09 -17.20
C GLN A 114 -3.23 -2.51 -15.81
N VAL A 115 -2.41 -1.57 -15.33
CA VAL A 115 -2.64 -0.88 -14.05
C VAL A 115 -3.96 -0.11 -14.07
N ILE A 116 -4.23 0.65 -15.13
CA ILE A 116 -5.53 1.35 -15.29
C ILE A 116 -6.69 0.36 -15.24
N LYS A 117 -6.62 -0.70 -16.04
CA LYS A 117 -7.69 -1.71 -16.11
C LYS A 117 -7.94 -2.41 -14.78
N ILE A 118 -6.89 -2.71 -14.00
CA ILE A 118 -7.02 -3.34 -12.69
C ILE A 118 -7.70 -2.37 -11.70
N ILE A 119 -7.28 -1.11 -11.67
CA ILE A 119 -7.89 -0.08 -10.81
C ILE A 119 -9.37 0.10 -11.18
N GLU A 120 -9.67 0.26 -12.47
CA GLU A 120 -11.05 0.41 -12.95
C GLU A 120 -11.91 -0.81 -12.64
N ALA A 121 -11.37 -2.03 -12.83
CA ALA A 121 -12.07 -3.25 -12.48
C ALA A 121 -12.38 -3.33 -10.97
N ALA A 122 -11.44 -2.97 -10.11
CA ALA A 122 -11.67 -2.93 -8.66
C ALA A 122 -12.75 -1.91 -8.29
N LEU A 123 -12.69 -0.70 -8.83
CA LEU A 123 -13.70 0.34 -8.59
C LEU A 123 -15.08 -0.07 -9.11
N ASN A 124 -15.15 -0.72 -10.27
CA ASN A 124 -16.41 -1.23 -10.84
C ASN A 124 -16.96 -2.42 -10.06
N ALA A 125 -16.11 -3.18 -9.37
CA ALA A 125 -16.50 -4.23 -8.44
C ALA A 125 -16.96 -3.71 -7.07
N GLY A 126 -16.91 -2.39 -6.84
CA GLY A 126 -17.37 -1.75 -5.61
C GLY A 126 -16.27 -1.33 -4.64
N ALA A 127 -14.99 -1.39 -5.04
CA ALA A 127 -13.94 -0.76 -4.25
C ALA A 127 -14.16 0.76 -4.17
N ILE A 128 -13.81 1.34 -3.02
CA ILE A 128 -13.98 2.76 -2.73
C ILE A 128 -12.60 3.41 -2.65
N GLU A 129 -12.46 4.60 -3.26
CA GLU A 129 -11.24 5.40 -3.16
C GLU A 129 -11.10 5.95 -1.73
N GLY A 130 -9.99 5.67 -1.05
CA GLY A 130 -9.82 5.87 0.39
C GLY A 130 -9.82 7.32 0.90
N ILE A 131 -9.48 8.30 0.06
CA ILE A 131 -9.34 9.72 0.46
C ILE A 131 -10.65 10.50 0.25
N THR A 132 -11.12 10.54 -0.98
CA THR A 132 -12.36 11.23 -1.40
C THR A 132 -13.61 10.41 -1.11
N GLN A 133 -13.48 9.09 -0.95
CA GLN A 133 -14.60 8.17 -0.76
C GLN A 133 -15.62 8.18 -1.91
N GLY A 134 -15.16 8.53 -3.12
CA GLY A 134 -16.03 8.65 -4.29
C GLY A 134 -16.82 9.96 -4.36
N LYS A 135 -16.54 10.92 -3.46
CA LYS A 135 -17.33 12.15 -3.29
C LYS A 135 -16.57 13.38 -3.74
N GLU A 136 -17.23 14.21 -4.54
CA GLU A 136 -16.63 15.39 -5.16
C GLU A 136 -16.36 16.50 -4.13
N GLU A 137 -17.21 16.66 -3.12
CA GLU A 137 -17.03 17.64 -2.05
C GLU A 137 -15.79 17.39 -1.19
N ASN A 138 -15.28 16.15 -1.20
CA ASN A 138 -14.03 15.78 -0.53
C ASN A 138 -12.80 15.99 -1.44
N SER A 139 -12.99 16.27 -2.73
CA SER A 139 -11.89 16.62 -3.62
C SER A 139 -11.40 18.03 -3.27
N LEU A 140 -10.12 18.18 -2.95
CA LEU A 140 -9.54 19.51 -2.70
C LEU A 140 -9.40 20.25 -4.04
N ASN A 141 -10.47 20.89 -4.52
CA ASN A 141 -10.48 21.69 -5.75
C ASN A 141 -9.95 20.95 -6.99
N GLY A 142 -10.31 19.68 -7.17
CA GLY A 142 -9.85 18.87 -8.30
C GLY A 142 -8.41 18.34 -8.20
N ILE A 143 -7.73 18.54 -7.06
CA ILE A 143 -6.42 17.93 -6.78
C ILE A 143 -6.56 16.43 -6.58
N TYR A 144 -7.62 16.01 -5.87
CA TYR A 144 -7.91 14.59 -5.64
C TYR A 144 -9.00 14.07 -6.58
N ALA A 145 -8.77 12.89 -7.14
CA ALA A 145 -9.70 12.18 -7.98
C ALA A 145 -10.74 11.44 -7.15
N THR A 146 -12.01 11.55 -7.55
CA THR A 146 -13.12 10.78 -6.96
C THR A 146 -13.11 9.31 -7.38
N ARG A 147 -12.34 8.96 -8.40
CA ARG A 147 -12.11 7.58 -8.86
C ARG A 147 -10.63 7.37 -9.04
N GLY A 148 -10.08 6.41 -8.31
CA GLY A 148 -8.65 6.15 -8.31
C GLY A 148 -8.21 5.38 -7.08
N VAL A 149 -6.98 5.63 -6.66
CA VAL A 149 -6.38 5.10 -5.43
C VAL A 149 -5.65 6.24 -4.73
N ASP A 150 -5.85 6.38 -3.42
CA ASP A 150 -5.30 7.40 -2.54
C ASP A 150 -5.46 8.84 -3.04
N GLY A 151 -6.62 9.10 -3.65
CA GLY A 151 -7.00 10.37 -4.22
C GLY A 151 -6.33 10.66 -5.56
N PHE A 152 -5.59 9.73 -6.15
CA PHE A 152 -4.96 9.93 -7.45
C PHE A 152 -5.65 9.11 -8.54
N ALA A 153 -5.86 9.76 -9.69
CA ALA A 153 -6.50 9.14 -10.85
C ALA A 153 -5.67 7.97 -11.40
N PRO A 154 -6.30 6.97 -12.05
CA PRO A 154 -5.61 5.78 -12.56
C PRO A 154 -4.39 6.07 -13.46
N TYR A 155 -4.40 7.18 -14.22
CA TYR A 155 -3.29 7.55 -15.09
C TYR A 155 -2.01 7.93 -14.31
N VAL A 156 -2.13 8.40 -13.06
CA VAL A 156 -0.97 8.70 -12.20
C VAL A 156 -0.25 7.41 -11.85
N HIS A 157 -1.01 6.41 -11.40
CA HIS A 157 -0.51 5.07 -11.07
C HIS A 157 0.11 4.37 -12.29
N ALA A 158 -0.51 4.52 -13.46
CA ALA A 158 0.06 4.02 -14.72
C ALA A 158 1.39 4.67 -15.08
N ALA A 159 1.51 6.00 -14.93
CA ALA A 159 2.75 6.70 -15.20
C ALA A 159 3.89 6.24 -14.29
N ASP A 160 3.59 5.93 -13.02
CA ASP A 160 4.59 5.40 -12.11
C ASP A 160 4.99 3.97 -12.44
N GLN A 161 4.05 3.13 -12.89
CA GLN A 161 4.37 1.80 -13.38
C GLN A 161 5.27 1.83 -14.63
N ASP A 162 5.03 2.75 -15.57
CA ASP A 162 5.88 2.90 -16.74
C ASP A 162 7.30 3.37 -16.38
N LYS A 163 7.42 4.31 -15.43
CA LYS A 163 8.73 4.73 -14.89
C LYS A 163 9.44 3.58 -14.19
N LEU A 164 8.73 2.78 -13.38
CA LEU A 164 9.29 1.60 -12.71
C LEU A 164 9.82 0.60 -13.74
N LYS A 165 9.00 0.21 -14.72
CA LYS A 165 9.39 -0.78 -15.75
C LYS A 165 10.57 -0.30 -16.58
N SER A 166 10.54 0.95 -17.03
CA SER A 166 11.65 1.55 -17.81
C SER A 166 12.95 1.63 -16.99
N THR A 167 12.86 1.98 -15.70
CA THR A 167 14.01 2.00 -14.79
C THR A 167 14.63 0.61 -14.64
N LEU A 168 13.81 -0.42 -14.43
CA LEU A 168 14.30 -1.80 -14.29
C LEU A 168 14.98 -2.31 -15.57
N ILE A 169 14.44 -1.97 -16.74
CA ILE A 169 15.08 -2.30 -18.03
C ILE A 169 16.45 -1.62 -18.13
N GLN A 170 16.54 -0.33 -17.78
CA GLN A 170 17.82 0.39 -17.81
C GLN A 170 18.83 -0.18 -16.81
N MET A 171 18.38 -0.54 -15.61
CA MET A 171 19.24 -1.20 -14.62
C MET A 171 19.78 -2.53 -15.15
N LYS A 172 18.96 -3.33 -15.83
CA LYS A 172 19.42 -4.59 -16.43
C LYS A 172 20.45 -4.38 -17.53
N ILE A 173 20.21 -3.42 -18.44
CA ILE A 173 21.17 -3.06 -19.50
C ILE A 173 22.52 -2.62 -18.90
N LYS A 174 22.50 -1.95 -17.75
CA LYS A 174 23.68 -1.49 -17.04
C LYS A 174 24.34 -2.55 -16.15
N GLY A 175 23.81 -3.78 -16.10
CA GLY A 175 24.33 -4.85 -15.24
C GLY A 175 24.13 -4.60 -13.73
N MET A 176 23.10 -3.82 -13.37
CA MET A 176 22.75 -3.50 -11.97
C MET A 176 21.70 -4.46 -11.37
N LEU A 177 21.25 -5.47 -12.15
CA LEU A 177 20.27 -6.51 -11.79
C LEU A 177 20.74 -7.89 -12.22
#